data_AF-A0A930IYE8-F1
#
_entry.id   AF-A0A930IYE8-F1
#
_cell.length_a   1.000
_cell.length_b   1.000
_cell.length_c   1.000
_cell.angle_alpha   90.00
_cell.angle_beta   90.00
_cell.angle_gamma   90.00
#
_symmetry.space_group_name_H-M   'P 1'
#
loop_
_entity.id
_entity.type
_entity.pdbx_description
1 polymer ?
#
loop_
_entity_poly.entity_id
_entity_poly.type
_entity_poly.pdbx_seq_one_letter_code
_entity_poly.pdbx_strand_id
1 'polypeptide(L)'
;MKMNRYILFCLSHILLLSCQGQSKSSNVSKDSIYVNSKMMDQQELMQTSILSKYGKDNGYNPLSYQDFQNRCMEYWGLSLHKEPKDYVLSIGGYTEYTINEWGRFLYTEAENLFYQPEIDGEPTKEDARKMLYDKENGIADKFLAYNKLLFNDNITTLSFFIRNPEYAIDVVFNHDYERNKILTARSIDFSKKTTDYSVYRDNTEKVLFYNNRKRGFRRNLINEIYLSCNKTQETMAPFDDLVYAYFKQFKQLNYPQDVKDKCLVHLLKCLIEYDRN
;
A
#
# COMPACT_ATOMS: atom_id res chain seq x y z
N MET A 1 35.99 58.72 11.90
CA MET A 1 36.62 58.27 10.65
C MET A 1 37.16 56.86 10.86
N LYS A 2 36.75 55.89 10.03
CA LYS A 2 37.27 54.52 9.82
C LYS A 2 37.24 53.57 11.05
N MET A 3 36.31 52.61 11.16
CA MET A 3 36.08 51.39 10.37
C MET A 3 37.11 50.28 10.64
N ASN A 4 36.66 49.27 11.40
CA ASN A 4 36.82 47.83 11.20
C ASN A 4 35.79 47.17 12.14
N ARG A 5 34.51 46.96 11.75
CA ARG A 5 34.00 45.85 10.90
C ARG A 5 34.78 44.57 11.17
N TYR A 6 34.13 43.59 11.82
CA TYR A 6 34.35 42.12 11.80
C TYR A 6 33.90 41.39 13.08
N ILE A 7 33.23 42.05 14.03
CA ILE A 7 32.59 41.38 15.19
C ILE A 7 31.12 41.80 15.29
N LEU A 8 30.41 41.68 14.17
CA LEU A 8 28.99 41.95 14.09
C LEU A 8 28.37 41.08 12.99
N PHE A 9 28.51 39.75 13.06
CA PHE A 9 27.83 38.87 12.10
C PHE A 9 27.45 37.45 12.56
N CYS A 10 27.64 37.06 13.82
CA CYS A 10 27.36 35.66 14.22
C CYS A 10 26.42 35.46 15.42
N LEU A 11 25.78 36.49 15.96
CA LEU A 11 25.01 36.36 17.22
C LEU A 11 23.56 36.90 17.18
N SER A 12 22.93 36.96 16.00
CA SER A 12 21.53 37.42 15.91
C SER A 12 20.67 36.68 14.87
N HIS A 13 20.85 35.38 14.61
CA HIS A 13 20.09 34.66 13.57
C HIS A 13 19.54 33.26 13.96
N ILE A 14 19.30 32.93 15.23
CA ILE A 14 18.69 31.62 15.60
C ILE A 14 17.42 31.75 16.45
N LEU A 15 16.70 32.88 16.35
CA LEU A 15 15.35 32.97 16.87
C LEU A 15 14.46 33.54 15.76
N LEU A 16 13.41 32.79 15.42
CA LEU A 16 12.34 33.04 14.44
C LEU A 16 12.53 32.46 13.02
N LEU A 17 12.65 31.13 12.92
CA LEU A 17 12.15 30.37 11.75
C LEU A 17 11.48 29.07 12.20
N SER A 18 10.53 29.16 13.12
CA SER A 18 9.33 28.32 13.03
C SER A 18 8.49 28.88 11.89
N CYS A 19 8.88 28.55 10.65
CA CYS A 19 7.98 28.64 9.52
C CYS A 19 6.91 27.57 9.72
N GLN A 20 5.87 27.93 10.47
CA GLN A 20 4.54 27.52 10.09
C GLN A 20 4.38 27.96 8.64
N GLY A 21 4.36 27.00 7.72
CA GLY A 21 3.90 27.22 6.36
C GLY A 21 2.42 27.57 6.39
N GLN A 22 2.10 28.80 6.81
CA GLN A 22 0.85 29.42 6.43
C GLN A 22 0.88 29.52 4.91
N SER A 23 0.00 28.78 4.25
CA SER A 23 -0.31 28.96 2.84
C SER A 23 -0.80 30.40 2.65
N LYS A 24 0.13 31.32 2.40
CA LYS A 24 -0.21 32.55 1.68
C LYS A 24 -0.63 32.07 0.30
N SER A 25 -1.94 32.15 0.06
CA SER A 25 -2.51 32.10 -1.27
C SER A 25 -1.87 33.21 -2.10
N SER A 26 -0.71 32.93 -2.68
CA SER A 26 -0.31 33.62 -3.89
C SER A 26 -1.40 33.32 -4.89
N ASN A 27 -2.11 34.35 -5.32
CA ASN A 27 -2.94 34.32 -6.51
C ASN A 27 -2.02 33.95 -7.68
N VAL A 28 -1.79 32.65 -7.86
CA VAL A 28 -1.43 32.09 -9.15
C VAL A 28 -2.57 32.54 -10.07
N SER A 29 -2.22 33.16 -11.20
CA SER A 29 -3.21 33.47 -12.23
C SER A 29 -4.05 32.21 -12.44
N LYS A 30 -5.37 32.39 -12.55
CA LYS A 30 -6.30 31.35 -13.00
C LYS A 30 -6.04 31.00 -14.47
N ASP A 31 -4.80 30.75 -14.84
CA ASP A 31 -4.51 29.82 -15.93
C ASP A 31 -4.72 28.43 -15.32
N SER A 32 -6.01 28.10 -15.16
CA SER A 32 -6.45 26.77 -14.81
C SER A 32 -5.72 25.80 -15.73
N ILE A 33 -4.98 24.85 -15.15
CA ILE A 33 -4.72 23.60 -15.84
C ILE A 33 -6.10 23.06 -16.22
N TYR A 34 -6.50 23.24 -17.48
CA TYR A 34 -7.76 22.75 -17.99
C TYR A 34 -7.59 21.24 -18.13
N VAL A 35 -7.91 20.52 -17.05
CA VAL A 35 -7.99 19.06 -17.09
C VAL A 35 -9.27 18.72 -17.84
N ASN A 36 -9.13 18.17 -19.05
CA ASN A 36 -10.26 17.76 -19.87
C ASN A 36 -10.87 16.47 -19.28
N SER A 37 -11.87 16.61 -18.40
CA SER A 37 -12.51 15.48 -17.71
C SER A 37 -13.04 14.41 -18.67
N LYS A 38 -13.56 14.82 -19.85
CA LYS A 38 -14.03 13.89 -20.87
C LYS A 38 -12.89 13.04 -21.45
N MET A 39 -11.70 13.60 -21.56
CA MET A 39 -10.51 12.88 -22.03
C MET A 39 -10.04 11.88 -20.97
N MET A 40 -10.07 12.25 -19.68
CA MET A 40 -9.77 11.33 -18.59
C MET A 40 -10.73 10.13 -18.58
N ASP A 41 -12.04 10.38 -18.68
CA ASP A 41 -13.04 9.31 -18.76
C ASP A 41 -12.77 8.36 -19.94
N GLN A 42 -12.34 8.91 -21.09
CA GLN A 42 -11.96 8.13 -22.26
C GLN A 42 -10.69 7.30 -22.03
N GLN A 43 -9.65 7.86 -21.40
CA GLN A 43 -8.43 7.14 -21.06
C GLN A 43 -8.69 6.02 -20.04
N GLU A 44 -9.51 6.27 -19.02
CA GLU A 44 -9.93 5.25 -18.04
C GLU A 44 -10.69 4.09 -18.70
N LEU A 45 -11.62 4.42 -19.60
CA LEU A 45 -12.32 3.42 -20.43
C LEU A 45 -11.35 2.60 -21.29
N MET A 46 -10.39 3.27 -21.95
CA MET A 46 -9.40 2.61 -22.80
C MET A 46 -8.45 1.74 -21.98
N GLN A 47 -7.94 2.21 -20.85
CA GLN A 47 -7.10 1.45 -19.93
C GLN A 47 -7.84 0.22 -19.42
N THR A 48 -9.09 0.38 -19.00
CA THR A 48 -9.95 -0.73 -18.55
C THR A 48 -10.06 -1.79 -19.63
N SER A 49 -10.27 -1.38 -20.89
CA SER A 49 -10.34 -2.29 -22.04
C SER A 49 -9.01 -3.02 -22.29
N ILE A 50 -7.88 -2.30 -22.25
CA ILE A 50 -6.54 -2.86 -22.46
C ILE A 50 -6.22 -3.90 -21.37
N LEU A 51 -6.34 -3.53 -20.10
CA LEU A 51 -6.04 -4.40 -18.96
C LEU A 51 -6.97 -5.60 -18.88
N SER A 52 -8.28 -5.41 -19.13
CA SER A 52 -9.25 -6.50 -19.16
C SER A 52 -8.92 -7.52 -20.25
N LYS A 53 -8.52 -7.04 -21.44
CA LYS A 53 -8.12 -7.93 -22.53
C LYS A 53 -6.83 -8.66 -22.19
N TYR A 54 -5.80 -7.94 -21.76
CA TYR A 54 -4.51 -8.52 -21.37
C TYR A 54 -4.67 -9.57 -20.27
N GLY A 55 -5.44 -9.27 -19.22
CA GLY A 55 -5.76 -10.19 -18.14
C GLY A 55 -6.38 -11.49 -18.65
N LYS A 56 -7.47 -11.39 -19.42
CA LYS A 56 -8.17 -12.55 -19.99
C LYS A 56 -7.28 -13.40 -20.89
N ASP A 57 -6.57 -12.75 -21.81
CA ASP A 57 -5.66 -13.43 -22.74
C ASP A 57 -4.53 -14.18 -22.01
N ASN A 58 -4.20 -13.74 -20.79
CA ASN A 58 -3.16 -14.34 -19.95
C ASN A 58 -3.74 -15.12 -18.76
N GLY A 59 -5.01 -15.53 -18.80
CA GLY A 59 -5.59 -16.48 -17.83
C GLY A 59 -6.01 -15.88 -16.48
N TYR A 60 -6.21 -14.56 -16.40
CA TYR A 60 -6.98 -13.94 -15.33
C TYR A 60 -8.47 -14.02 -15.66
N ASN A 61 -9.27 -14.51 -14.72
CA ASN A 61 -10.71 -14.69 -14.89
C ASN A 61 -11.45 -13.68 -14.00
N PRO A 62 -12.01 -12.60 -14.57
CA PRO A 62 -12.79 -11.64 -13.79
C PRO A 62 -13.92 -12.34 -13.05
N LEU A 63 -13.99 -12.14 -11.74
CA LEU A 63 -15.05 -12.71 -10.88
C LEU A 63 -16.43 -12.22 -11.30
N SER A 64 -17.50 -12.88 -10.85
CA SER A 64 -18.83 -12.25 -10.89
C SER A 64 -18.77 -10.91 -10.13
N TYR A 65 -19.63 -9.93 -10.47
CA TYR A 65 -19.57 -8.64 -9.78
C TYR A 65 -19.82 -8.81 -8.27
N GLN A 66 -20.77 -9.67 -7.88
CA GLN A 66 -21.03 -9.98 -6.48
C GLN A 66 -19.81 -10.58 -5.77
N ASP A 67 -19.11 -11.53 -6.40
CA ASP A 67 -17.90 -12.13 -5.81
C ASP A 67 -16.75 -11.13 -5.74
N PHE A 68 -16.63 -10.24 -6.73
CA PHE A 68 -15.67 -9.14 -6.70
C PHE A 68 -15.95 -8.19 -5.53
N GLN A 69 -17.20 -7.78 -5.32
CA GLN A 69 -17.60 -6.99 -4.16
C GLN A 69 -17.28 -7.70 -2.84
N ASN A 70 -17.53 -9.00 -2.76
CA ASN A 70 -17.21 -9.80 -1.57
C ASN A 70 -15.71 -9.78 -1.28
N ARG A 71 -14.85 -9.94 -2.32
CA ARG A 71 -13.39 -9.83 -2.18
C ARG A 71 -12.96 -8.42 -1.76
N CYS A 72 -13.54 -7.37 -2.35
CA CYS A 72 -13.22 -6.00 -1.98
C CYS A 72 -13.62 -5.67 -0.52
N MET A 73 -14.77 -6.17 -0.08
CA MET A 73 -15.19 -6.07 1.31
C MET A 73 -14.26 -6.87 2.24
N GLU A 74 -13.86 -8.09 1.85
CA GLU A 74 -12.95 -8.93 2.64
C GLU A 74 -11.60 -8.24 2.88
N TYR A 75 -10.96 -7.74 1.82
CA TYR A 75 -9.59 -7.21 1.87
C TYR A 75 -9.48 -5.75 2.30
N TRP A 76 -10.49 -4.93 2.02
CA TRP A 76 -10.40 -3.49 2.22
C TRP A 76 -11.60 -2.90 2.97
N GLY A 77 -12.63 -3.70 3.26
CA GLY A 77 -13.85 -3.20 3.91
C GLY A 77 -14.65 -2.26 3.01
N LEU A 78 -14.43 -2.32 1.70
CA LEU A 78 -15.05 -1.43 0.73
C LEU A 78 -16.41 -1.96 0.30
N SER A 79 -17.43 -1.15 0.53
CA SER A 79 -18.77 -1.38 -0.02
C SER A 79 -18.85 -0.73 -1.39
N LEU A 80 -18.56 -1.50 -2.44
CA LEU A 80 -18.69 -1.04 -3.82
C LEU A 80 -20.16 -0.75 -4.18
N HIS A 81 -20.37 -0.08 -5.31
CA HIS A 81 -21.69 0.23 -5.85
C HIS A 81 -22.50 -1.04 -6.17
N LYS A 82 -23.84 -0.97 -6.16
CA LYS A 82 -24.71 -2.11 -6.54
C LYS A 82 -24.46 -2.61 -7.96
N GLU A 83 -24.02 -1.73 -8.83
CA GLU A 83 -23.60 -1.99 -10.21
C GLU A 83 -22.31 -1.21 -10.47
N PRO A 84 -21.41 -1.68 -11.36
CA PRO A 84 -20.15 -1.01 -11.64
C PRO A 84 -20.32 0.47 -11.99
N LYS A 85 -19.54 1.34 -11.34
CA LYS A 85 -19.48 2.77 -11.66
C LYS A 85 -18.07 3.29 -11.83
N ASP A 86 -17.18 2.98 -10.89
CA ASP A 86 -15.87 3.60 -10.82
C ASP A 86 -14.82 2.83 -11.62
N TYR A 87 -14.02 3.54 -12.40
CA TYR A 87 -12.83 2.99 -13.06
C TYR A 87 -11.59 3.08 -12.16
N VAL A 88 -11.56 4.05 -11.24
CA VAL A 88 -10.40 4.41 -10.43
C VAL A 88 -10.84 4.72 -9.00
N LEU A 89 -11.30 3.69 -8.28
CA LEU A 89 -11.55 3.82 -6.84
C LEU A 89 -10.24 3.60 -6.09
N SER A 90 -9.59 4.67 -5.63
CA SER A 90 -8.32 4.57 -4.90
C SER A 90 -8.46 3.82 -3.58
N ILE A 91 -7.53 2.89 -3.34
CA ILE A 91 -7.42 2.09 -2.13
C ILE A 91 -5.96 2.09 -1.68
N GLY A 92 -5.73 2.17 -0.37
CA GLY A 92 -4.38 2.31 0.17
C GLY A 92 -4.08 3.74 0.63
N GLY A 93 -3.08 3.86 1.50
CA GLY A 93 -2.60 5.14 1.98
C GLY A 93 -1.50 5.66 1.07
N TYR A 94 -0.25 5.48 1.47
CA TYR A 94 0.93 5.95 0.74
C TYR A 94 1.21 5.22 -0.58
N THR A 95 0.71 3.99 -0.76
CA THR A 95 0.74 3.27 -2.04
C THR A 95 -0.64 3.38 -2.67
N GLU A 96 -0.73 4.07 -3.81
CA GLU A 96 -1.98 4.29 -4.51
C GLU A 96 -2.29 3.07 -5.38
N TYR A 97 -3.20 2.23 -4.91
CA TYR A 97 -3.82 1.19 -5.72
C TYR A 97 -5.19 1.65 -6.15
N THR A 98 -5.70 1.13 -7.26
CA THR A 98 -7.04 1.49 -7.73
C THR A 98 -7.88 0.26 -8.03
N ILE A 99 -9.11 0.28 -7.56
CA ILE A 99 -10.14 -0.71 -7.90
C ILE A 99 -10.86 -0.23 -9.14
N ASN A 100 -10.93 -1.11 -10.14
CA ASN A 100 -11.71 -0.90 -11.33
C ASN A 100 -12.97 -1.77 -11.25
N GLU A 101 -14.13 -1.17 -11.01
CA GLU A 101 -15.38 -1.92 -10.84
C GLU A 101 -15.86 -2.57 -12.14
N TRP A 102 -15.58 -1.94 -13.29
CA TRP A 102 -15.97 -2.43 -14.62
C TRP A 102 -15.16 -3.67 -15.06
N GLY A 103 -13.84 -3.56 -14.94
CA GLY A 103 -12.88 -4.61 -15.22
C GLY A 103 -12.80 -5.67 -14.13
N ARG A 104 -13.28 -5.34 -12.93
CA ARG A 104 -13.27 -6.17 -11.71
C ARG A 104 -11.87 -6.59 -11.30
N PHE A 105 -10.92 -5.66 -11.35
CA PHE A 105 -9.52 -5.90 -11.03
C PHE A 105 -8.96 -4.79 -10.12
N LEU A 106 -7.79 -5.07 -9.53
CA LEU A 106 -6.91 -4.11 -8.89
C LEU A 106 -5.85 -3.65 -9.90
N TYR A 107 -5.63 -2.35 -10.01
CA TYR A 107 -4.48 -1.80 -10.71
C TYR A 107 -3.45 -1.28 -9.69
N THR A 108 -2.20 -1.66 -9.90
CA THR A 108 -1.15 -1.59 -8.86
C THR A 108 -0.17 -0.45 -9.04
N GLU A 109 -0.33 0.35 -10.08
CA GLU A 109 0.52 1.50 -10.37
C GLU A 109 -0.20 2.79 -9.98
N ALA A 110 0.59 3.75 -9.52
CA ALA A 110 0.09 5.09 -9.17
C ALA A 110 -0.38 5.85 -10.42
N GLU A 111 0.39 5.71 -11.51
CA GLU A 111 0.15 6.39 -12.78
C GLU A 111 -0.65 5.49 -13.73
N ASN A 112 -1.54 6.11 -14.51
CA ASN A 112 -2.30 5.41 -15.54
C ASN A 112 -1.39 5.07 -16.75
N LEU A 113 -1.80 4.14 -17.62
CA LEU A 113 -1.01 3.73 -18.80
C LEU A 113 -0.83 4.84 -19.85
N PHE A 114 -1.54 5.96 -19.71
CA PHE A 114 -1.46 7.12 -20.59
C PHE A 114 -0.58 8.24 -20.02
N TYR A 115 -0.02 8.07 -18.82
CA TYR A 115 1.01 8.96 -18.30
C TYR A 115 2.37 8.53 -18.85
N GLN A 116 2.75 9.13 -19.97
CA GLN A 116 4.01 8.88 -20.69
C GLN A 116 4.63 10.24 -21.04
N PRO A 117 5.28 10.93 -20.08
CA PRO A 117 5.78 12.29 -20.27
C PRO A 117 6.86 12.42 -21.37
N GLU A 118 7.45 11.32 -21.80
CA GLU A 118 8.41 11.23 -22.90
C GLU A 118 7.78 11.31 -24.29
N ILE A 119 6.46 11.12 -24.41
CA ILE A 119 5.73 11.23 -25.67
C ILE A 119 5.29 12.68 -25.87
N ASP A 120 5.66 13.28 -27.00
CA ASP A 120 5.16 14.60 -27.39
C ASP A 120 3.69 14.48 -27.87
N GLY A 121 2.77 15.11 -27.14
CA GLY A 121 1.33 15.04 -27.39
C GLY A 121 0.58 14.05 -26.50
N GLU A 122 -0.66 13.71 -26.88
CA GLU A 122 -1.52 12.78 -26.13
C GLU A 122 -1.19 11.32 -26.49
N PRO A 123 -0.82 10.46 -25.50
CA PRO A 123 -0.51 9.07 -25.78
C PRO A 123 -1.69 8.30 -26.37
N THR A 124 -1.42 7.46 -27.37
CA THR A 124 -2.46 6.67 -28.05
C THR A 124 -2.76 5.38 -27.30
N LYS A 125 -3.84 4.68 -27.71
CA LYS A 125 -4.15 3.34 -27.21
C LYS A 125 -3.01 2.34 -27.46
N GLU A 126 -2.34 2.46 -28.61
CA GLU A 126 -1.20 1.65 -28.98
C GLU A 126 0.02 1.93 -28.09
N ASP A 127 0.22 3.19 -27.68
CA ASP A 127 1.31 3.55 -26.77
C ASP A 127 1.03 3.05 -25.35
N ALA A 128 -0.20 3.19 -24.85
CA ALA A 128 -0.63 2.57 -23.59
C ALA A 128 -0.49 1.04 -23.60
N ARG A 129 -0.73 0.40 -24.75
CA ARG A 129 -0.43 -1.04 -24.92
C ARG A 129 1.08 -1.29 -24.85
N LYS A 130 1.91 -0.58 -25.62
CA LYS A 130 3.36 -0.78 -25.56
C LYS A 130 3.89 -0.65 -24.13
N MET A 131 3.43 0.37 -23.40
CA MET A 131 3.76 0.54 -21.98
C MET A 131 3.36 -0.69 -21.15
N LEU A 132 2.13 -1.20 -21.28
CA LEU A 132 1.73 -2.41 -20.54
C LEU A 132 2.58 -3.64 -20.87
N TYR A 133 2.97 -3.84 -22.13
CA TYR A 133 3.68 -5.03 -22.58
C TYR A 133 5.21 -4.93 -22.47
N ASP A 134 5.74 -3.76 -22.10
CA ASP A 134 7.15 -3.59 -21.84
C ASP A 134 7.55 -4.39 -20.60
N LYS A 135 8.51 -5.30 -20.78
CA LYS A 135 8.98 -6.18 -19.70
C LYS A 135 9.85 -5.45 -18.69
N GLU A 136 10.50 -4.37 -19.09
CA GLU A 136 11.44 -3.64 -18.23
C GLU A 136 10.72 -2.91 -17.09
N ASN A 137 9.49 -2.43 -17.33
CA ASN A 137 8.70 -1.75 -16.30
C ASN A 137 7.91 -2.70 -15.38
N GLY A 138 7.76 -3.98 -15.75
CA GLY A 138 7.12 -5.01 -14.91
C GLY A 138 5.62 -4.84 -14.64
N ILE A 139 4.95 -3.85 -15.26
CA ILE A 139 3.53 -3.53 -14.98
C ILE A 139 2.64 -4.73 -15.28
N ALA A 140 2.84 -5.37 -16.43
CA ALA A 140 2.08 -6.52 -16.88
C ALA A 140 2.15 -7.71 -15.91
N ASP A 141 3.36 -8.06 -15.46
CA ASP A 141 3.60 -9.19 -14.58
C ASP A 141 3.03 -8.96 -13.18
N LYS A 142 3.21 -7.74 -12.64
CA LYS A 142 2.65 -7.33 -11.36
C LYS A 142 1.13 -7.31 -11.39
N PHE A 143 0.53 -6.71 -12.42
CA PHE A 143 -0.92 -6.71 -12.63
C PHE A 143 -1.50 -8.13 -12.62
N LEU A 144 -0.91 -9.06 -13.38
CA LEU A 144 -1.38 -10.44 -13.43
C LEU A 144 -1.18 -11.17 -12.10
N ALA A 145 -0.02 -11.02 -11.47
CA ALA A 145 0.29 -11.71 -10.22
C ALA A 145 -0.69 -11.34 -9.10
N TYR A 146 -0.93 -10.04 -8.91
CA TYR A 146 -1.86 -9.53 -7.89
C TYR A 146 -3.30 -9.99 -8.16
N ASN A 147 -3.80 -9.77 -9.38
CA ASN A 147 -5.20 -10.06 -9.68
C ASN A 147 -5.53 -11.54 -9.63
N LYS A 148 -4.66 -12.39 -10.16
CA LYS A 148 -4.85 -13.84 -10.08
C LYS A 148 -4.72 -14.37 -8.65
N LEU A 149 -3.86 -13.78 -7.82
CA LEU A 149 -3.73 -14.19 -6.42
C LEU A 149 -4.96 -13.78 -5.60
N LEU A 150 -5.30 -12.48 -5.62
CA LEU A 150 -6.34 -11.90 -4.77
C LEU A 150 -7.76 -12.33 -5.20
N PHE A 151 -8.03 -12.37 -6.51
CA PHE A 151 -9.37 -12.61 -7.02
C PHE A 151 -9.58 -14.01 -7.62
N ASN A 152 -8.53 -14.77 -7.93
CA ASN A 152 -8.68 -16.14 -8.46
C ASN A 152 -8.05 -17.23 -7.59
N ASP A 153 -7.45 -16.89 -6.45
CA ASP A 153 -6.74 -17.85 -5.58
C ASP A 153 -5.67 -18.66 -6.32
N ASN A 154 -5.13 -18.12 -7.41
CA ASN A 154 -4.28 -18.90 -8.29
C ASN A 154 -2.88 -19.05 -7.68
N ILE A 155 -2.61 -20.22 -7.11
CA ILE A 155 -1.35 -20.53 -6.45
C ILE A 155 -0.13 -20.52 -7.38
N THR A 156 -0.30 -20.56 -8.71
CA THR A 156 0.86 -20.53 -9.62
C THR A 156 1.58 -19.17 -9.58
N THR A 157 0.89 -18.10 -9.16
CA THR A 157 1.48 -16.77 -9.03
C THR A 157 2.35 -16.62 -7.79
N LEU A 158 2.34 -17.58 -6.85
CA LEU A 158 3.21 -17.55 -5.67
C LEU A 158 4.69 -17.43 -6.06
N SER A 159 5.09 -18.02 -7.19
CA SER A 159 6.46 -17.93 -7.72
C SER A 159 6.90 -16.49 -8.06
N PHE A 160 5.97 -15.60 -8.41
CA PHE A 160 6.25 -14.18 -8.61
C PHE A 160 6.59 -13.53 -7.26
N PHE A 161 5.74 -13.70 -6.25
CA PHE A 161 5.93 -13.09 -4.93
C PHE A 161 7.14 -13.68 -4.18
N ILE A 162 7.46 -14.96 -4.38
CA ILE A 162 8.65 -15.58 -3.77
C ILE A 162 9.95 -14.98 -4.36
N ARG A 163 9.96 -14.58 -5.63
CA ARG A 163 11.11 -13.95 -6.29
C ARG A 163 11.21 -12.46 -6.04
N ASN A 164 10.09 -11.82 -5.68
CA ASN A 164 9.96 -10.39 -5.45
C ASN A 164 9.41 -10.15 -4.03
N PRO A 165 10.25 -10.28 -2.98
CA PRO A 165 9.82 -10.34 -1.58
C PRO A 165 9.12 -9.06 -1.09
N GLU A 166 9.41 -7.90 -1.66
CA GLU A 166 8.72 -6.64 -1.40
C GLU A 166 7.23 -6.72 -1.75
N TYR A 167 6.87 -7.40 -2.85
CA TYR A 167 5.47 -7.63 -3.22
C TYR A 167 4.81 -8.71 -2.36
N ALA A 168 5.58 -9.67 -1.82
CA ALA A 168 5.05 -10.59 -0.83
C ALA A 168 4.67 -9.87 0.48
N ILE A 169 5.52 -8.95 0.93
CA ILE A 169 5.20 -8.08 2.09
C ILE A 169 3.95 -7.28 1.80
N ASP A 170 3.90 -6.62 0.65
CA ASP A 170 2.77 -5.79 0.27
C ASP A 170 1.45 -6.58 0.23
N VAL A 171 1.42 -7.74 -0.40
CA VAL A 171 0.20 -8.56 -0.44
C VAL A 171 -0.23 -9.05 0.95
N VAL A 172 0.72 -9.47 1.80
CA VAL A 172 0.38 -9.94 3.15
C VAL A 172 -0.04 -8.77 4.06
N PHE A 173 0.67 -7.66 4.06
CA PHE A 173 0.44 -6.54 4.98
C PHE A 173 -0.61 -5.56 4.46
N ASN A 174 -0.51 -5.11 3.21
CA ASN A 174 -1.42 -4.10 2.65
C ASN A 174 -2.71 -4.68 2.08
N HIS A 175 -2.74 -5.95 1.69
CA HIS A 175 -3.93 -6.60 1.12
C HIS A 175 -4.51 -7.71 1.99
N ASP A 176 -4.15 -7.78 3.28
CA ASP A 176 -4.69 -8.74 4.26
C ASP A 176 -4.59 -10.22 3.83
N TYR A 177 -3.65 -10.57 2.94
CA TYR A 177 -3.55 -11.91 2.35
C TYR A 177 -2.75 -12.89 3.22
N GLU A 178 -3.15 -13.08 4.48
CA GLU A 178 -2.46 -14.01 5.40
C GLU A 178 -2.91 -15.48 5.27
N ARG A 179 -3.84 -15.79 4.36
CA ARG A 179 -4.36 -17.16 4.19
C ARG A 179 -3.34 -18.14 3.60
N ASN A 180 -2.29 -17.64 2.94
CA ASN A 180 -1.22 -18.47 2.39
C ASN A 180 0.00 -18.45 3.32
N LYS A 181 0.18 -19.55 4.07
CA LYS A 181 1.26 -19.68 5.05
C LYS A 181 2.67 -19.52 4.48
N ILE A 182 2.88 -19.90 3.21
CA ILE A 182 4.19 -19.78 2.55
C ILE A 182 4.52 -18.31 2.32
N LEU A 183 3.57 -17.53 1.80
CA LEU A 183 3.74 -16.09 1.65
C LEU A 183 3.90 -15.41 3.00
N THR A 184 3.04 -15.72 3.97
CA THR A 184 3.12 -15.11 5.30
C THR A 184 4.49 -15.33 5.95
N ALA A 185 4.99 -16.57 5.95
CA ALA A 185 6.32 -16.87 6.49
C ALA A 185 7.44 -16.13 5.74
N ARG A 186 7.39 -16.08 4.41
CA ARG A 186 8.38 -15.35 3.60
C ARG A 186 8.36 -13.85 3.86
N SER A 187 7.17 -13.24 3.96
CA SER A 187 7.02 -11.82 4.26
C SER A 187 7.56 -11.48 5.65
N ILE A 188 7.31 -12.33 6.66
CA ILE A 188 7.88 -12.18 7.99
C ILE A 188 9.41 -12.28 7.95
N ASP A 189 9.95 -13.33 7.33
CA ASP A 189 11.40 -13.56 7.26
C ASP A 189 12.15 -12.43 6.56
N PHE A 190 11.57 -11.85 5.50
CA PHE A 190 12.16 -10.70 4.83
C PHE A 190 12.04 -9.43 5.66
N SER A 191 10.88 -9.18 6.28
CA SER A 191 10.65 -7.99 7.12
C SER A 191 11.64 -7.90 8.28
N LYS A 192 12.03 -9.04 8.87
CA LYS A 192 13.06 -9.10 9.93
C LYS A 192 14.46 -8.76 9.45
N LYS A 193 14.77 -8.98 8.17
CA LYS A 193 16.12 -8.80 7.59
C LYS A 193 16.37 -7.40 7.07
N THR A 194 15.32 -6.59 6.90
CA THR A 194 15.46 -5.19 6.51
C THR A 194 16.12 -4.42 7.65
N THR A 195 17.14 -3.62 7.31
CA THR A 195 17.88 -2.77 8.25
C THR A 195 16.93 -1.89 9.07
N ASP A 196 17.22 -1.75 10.37
CA ASP A 196 16.48 -0.97 11.37
C ASP A 196 15.03 -1.38 11.65
N TYR A 197 14.61 -2.58 11.20
CA TYR A 197 13.26 -3.12 11.38
C TYR A 197 12.14 -2.15 10.93
N SER A 198 12.47 -1.23 10.01
CA SER A 198 11.59 -0.15 9.58
C SER A 198 10.28 -0.69 9.02
N VAL A 199 10.30 -1.86 8.40
CA VAL A 199 9.11 -2.48 7.82
C VAL A 199 7.97 -2.63 8.84
N TYR A 200 8.24 -3.14 10.04
CA TYR A 200 7.18 -3.29 11.06
C TYR A 200 6.74 -1.94 11.61
N ARG A 201 7.67 -1.02 11.83
CA ARG A 201 7.38 0.32 12.33
C ARG A 201 6.50 1.10 11.35
N ASP A 202 6.87 1.11 10.08
CA ASP A 202 6.23 1.85 9.00
C ASP A 202 4.89 1.22 8.61
N ASN A 203 4.74 -0.10 8.78
CA ASN A 203 3.51 -0.84 8.47
C ASN A 203 2.73 -1.27 9.72
N THR A 204 2.95 -0.62 10.88
CA THR A 204 2.36 -1.04 12.17
C THR A 204 0.85 -1.25 12.08
N GLU A 205 0.11 -0.30 11.52
CA GLU A 205 -1.34 -0.44 11.35
C GLU A 205 -1.71 -1.66 10.50
N LYS A 206 -1.02 -1.84 9.37
CA LYS A 206 -1.28 -2.89 8.37
C LYS A 206 -0.93 -4.29 8.88
N VAL A 207 0.08 -4.37 9.74
CA VAL A 207 0.50 -5.62 10.39
C VAL A 207 -0.46 -6.00 11.52
N LEU A 208 -0.95 -5.02 12.29
CA LEU A 208 -1.76 -5.29 13.48
C LEU A 208 -3.25 -5.37 13.20
N PHE A 209 -3.77 -4.65 12.21
CA PHE A 209 -5.20 -4.55 11.96
C PHE A 209 -5.56 -4.89 10.52
N TYR A 210 -6.74 -5.48 10.34
CA TYR A 210 -7.29 -5.68 9.01
C TYR A 210 -7.76 -4.33 8.45
N ASN A 211 -7.56 -4.11 7.15
CA ASN A 211 -8.11 -2.94 6.47
C ASN A 211 -9.64 -2.91 6.61
N ASN A 212 -10.30 -4.07 6.49
CA ASN A 212 -11.70 -4.20 6.89
C ASN A 212 -11.80 -4.19 8.42
N ARG A 213 -12.08 -3.01 8.97
CA ARG A 213 -12.16 -2.77 10.42
C ARG A 213 -13.15 -3.67 11.15
N LYS A 214 -14.17 -4.22 10.46
CA LYS A 214 -15.12 -5.17 11.06
C LYS A 214 -14.46 -6.50 11.43
N ARG A 215 -13.34 -6.86 10.79
CA ARG A 215 -12.55 -8.07 11.10
C ARG A 215 -11.67 -7.90 12.34
N GLY A 216 -11.47 -6.67 12.82
CA GLY A 216 -10.67 -6.38 14.01
C GLY A 216 -9.17 -6.44 13.75
N PHE A 217 -8.43 -7.13 14.63
CA PHE A 217 -6.98 -7.18 14.61
C PHE A 217 -6.44 -8.55 14.15
N ARG A 218 -5.23 -8.57 13.60
CA ARG A 218 -4.62 -9.70 12.89
C ARG A 218 -3.92 -10.66 13.83
N ARG A 219 -4.69 -11.28 14.74
CA ARG A 219 -4.17 -12.18 15.78
C ARG A 219 -3.22 -13.25 15.24
N ASN A 220 -3.56 -13.88 14.11
CA ASN A 220 -2.77 -14.96 13.54
C ASN A 220 -1.41 -14.46 13.04
N LEU A 221 -1.40 -13.36 12.27
CA LEU A 221 -0.15 -12.75 11.82
C LEU A 221 0.74 -12.32 12.99
N ILE A 222 0.16 -11.69 14.01
CA ILE A 222 0.92 -11.29 15.22
C ILE A 222 1.58 -12.50 15.87
N ASN A 223 0.85 -13.62 16.01
CA ASN A 223 1.40 -14.85 16.57
C ASN A 223 2.52 -15.43 15.70
N GLU A 224 2.38 -15.41 14.37
CA GLU A 224 3.42 -15.90 13.47
C GLU A 224 4.69 -15.03 13.53
N ILE A 225 4.54 -13.70 13.62
CA ILE A 225 5.68 -12.78 13.82
C ILE A 225 6.36 -13.08 15.16
N TYR A 226 5.58 -13.14 16.25
CA TYR A 226 6.09 -13.45 17.59
C TYR A 226 6.88 -14.76 17.60
N LEU A 227 6.29 -15.85 17.09
CA LEU A 227 6.94 -17.15 17.04
C LEU A 227 8.18 -17.15 16.15
N SER A 228 8.18 -16.40 15.05
CA SER A 228 9.34 -16.28 14.16
C SER A 228 10.50 -15.51 14.81
N CYS A 229 10.23 -14.53 15.68
CA CYS A 229 11.26 -13.83 16.43
C CYS A 229 11.78 -14.67 17.60
N ASN A 230 10.88 -15.34 18.33
CA ASN A 230 11.23 -16.13 19.51
C ASN A 230 12.03 -17.40 19.16
N LYS A 231 11.71 -18.09 18.05
CA LYS A 231 12.33 -19.39 17.69
C LYS A 231 13.78 -19.30 17.23
N THR A 232 14.23 -18.17 16.71
CA THR A 232 15.53 -18.09 16.02
C THR A 232 16.70 -17.70 16.92
N GLN A 233 16.47 -17.41 18.23
CA GLN A 233 17.44 -16.70 19.08
C GLN A 233 17.93 -15.36 18.46
N GLU A 234 17.29 -14.89 17.39
CA GLU A 234 17.40 -13.52 16.93
C GLU A 234 16.76 -12.63 18.01
N THR A 235 17.25 -11.40 18.12
CA THR A 235 16.72 -10.48 19.13
C THR A 235 15.21 -10.33 18.93
N MET A 236 14.44 -10.26 20.01
CA MET A 236 13.01 -9.89 19.97
C MET A 236 12.77 -8.47 19.42
N ALA A 237 13.83 -7.75 19.08
CA ALA A 237 13.83 -6.37 18.59
C ALA A 237 12.81 -6.10 17.46
N PRO A 238 12.61 -6.94 16.42
CA PRO A 238 11.57 -6.68 15.43
C PRO A 238 10.15 -6.67 16.03
N PHE A 239 9.88 -7.56 16.98
CA PHE A 239 8.59 -7.63 17.66
C PHE A 239 8.45 -6.49 18.68
N ASP A 240 9.49 -6.19 19.44
CA ASP A 240 9.52 -5.06 20.38
C ASP A 240 9.27 -3.73 19.66
N ASP A 241 9.90 -3.53 18.49
CA ASP A 241 9.70 -2.37 17.64
C ASP A 241 8.26 -2.25 17.16
N LEU A 242 7.62 -3.35 16.76
CA LEU A 242 6.20 -3.38 16.39
C LEU A 242 5.31 -2.94 17.57
N VAL A 243 5.56 -3.48 18.77
CA VAL A 243 4.80 -3.13 19.97
C VAL A 243 5.02 -1.66 20.36
N TYR A 244 6.25 -1.19 20.32
CA TYR A 244 6.60 0.20 20.62
C TYR A 244 6.00 1.18 19.62
N ALA A 245 6.02 0.85 18.32
CA ALA A 245 5.38 1.64 17.28
C ALA A 245 3.86 1.71 17.49
N TYR A 246 3.23 0.58 17.86
CA TYR A 246 1.82 0.56 18.19
C TYR A 246 1.47 1.46 19.38
N PHE A 247 2.28 1.42 20.44
CA PHE A 247 2.10 2.29 21.60
C PHE A 247 2.15 3.78 21.21
N LYS A 248 3.09 4.17 20.35
CA LYS A 248 3.19 5.55 19.82
C LYS A 248 1.98 5.95 18.99
N GLN A 249 1.49 5.04 18.14
CA GLN A 249 0.39 5.32 17.21
C GLN A 249 -1.00 5.11 17.83
N PHE A 250 -1.11 4.53 19.02
CA PHE A 250 -2.36 4.07 19.64
C PHE A 250 -3.53 5.08 19.58
N LYS A 251 -3.25 6.36 19.84
CA LYS A 251 -4.25 7.44 19.83
C LYS A 251 -4.62 7.91 18.42
N GLN A 252 -3.74 7.72 17.44
CA GLN A 252 -3.91 8.15 16.05
C GLN A 252 -4.67 7.11 15.23
N LEU A 253 -4.63 5.85 15.65
CA LEU A 253 -5.30 4.74 14.98
C LEU A 253 -6.82 4.87 15.02
N ASN A 254 -7.41 4.89 13.82
CA ASN A 254 -8.84 5.03 13.60
C ASN A 254 -9.56 3.66 13.69
N TYR A 255 -9.50 3.03 14.86
CA TYR A 255 -10.20 1.77 15.17
C TYR A 255 -11.01 1.91 16.46
N PRO A 256 -12.09 1.11 16.63
CA PRO A 256 -12.82 1.05 17.90
C PRO A 256 -11.89 0.81 19.08
N GLN A 257 -12.15 1.50 20.20
CA GLN A 257 -11.30 1.43 21.40
C GLN A 257 -11.16 -0.01 21.91
N ASP A 258 -12.26 -0.78 21.92
CA ASP A 258 -12.24 -2.18 22.37
C ASP A 258 -11.35 -3.07 21.48
N VAL A 259 -11.29 -2.81 20.17
CA VAL A 259 -10.43 -3.53 19.22
C VAL A 259 -8.96 -3.19 19.49
N LYS A 260 -8.65 -1.91 19.74
CA LYS A 260 -7.30 -1.48 20.11
C LYS A 260 -6.86 -2.10 21.44
N ASP A 261 -7.71 -2.06 22.46
CA ASP A 261 -7.40 -2.66 23.77
C ASP A 261 -7.16 -4.17 23.67
N LYS A 262 -7.99 -4.88 22.91
CA LYS A 262 -7.80 -6.33 22.66
C LYS A 262 -6.48 -6.62 21.94
N CYS A 263 -6.09 -5.78 20.98
CA CYS A 263 -4.80 -5.89 20.29
C CYS A 263 -3.64 -5.66 21.26
N LEU A 264 -3.70 -4.59 22.07
CA LEU A 264 -2.67 -4.28 23.07
C LEU A 264 -2.51 -5.42 24.09
N VAL A 265 -3.62 -5.93 24.62
CA VAL A 265 -3.61 -7.07 25.56
C VAL A 265 -2.99 -8.30 24.91
N HIS A 266 -3.25 -8.54 23.61
CA HIS A 266 -2.66 -9.66 22.89
C HIS A 266 -1.14 -9.51 22.72
N LEU A 267 -0.67 -8.32 22.35
CA LEU A 267 0.77 -8.02 22.25
C LEU A 267 1.49 -8.17 23.60
N LEU A 268 0.91 -7.64 24.68
CA LEU A 268 1.46 -7.76 26.03
C LEU A 268 1.54 -9.22 26.50
N LYS A 269 0.57 -10.07 26.13
CA LYS A 269 0.63 -11.50 26.43
C LYS A 269 1.82 -12.19 25.76
N CYS A 270 2.11 -11.86 24.50
CA CYS A 270 3.29 -12.38 23.79
C CYS A 270 4.60 -11.97 24.48
N LEU A 271 4.71 -10.71 24.92
CA LEU A 271 5.90 -10.23 25.65
C LEU A 271 6.06 -10.91 27.02
N ILE A 272 4.98 -11.03 27.80
CA ILE A 272 5.00 -11.75 29.09
C ILE A 272 5.37 -13.22 28.90
N GLU A 273 4.93 -13.86 27.82
CA GLU A 273 5.30 -15.25 27.51
C GLU A 273 6.79 -15.37 27.16
N TYR A 274 7.35 -14.41 26.44
CA TYR A 274 8.80 -14.36 26.19
C TYR A 274 9.61 -14.19 27.48
N ASP A 275 9.23 -13.25 28.36
CA ASP A 275 9.95 -12.99 29.63
C ASP A 275 9.93 -14.18 30.62
N ARG A 276 9.01 -15.14 30.43
CA ARG A 276 8.88 -16.33 31.29
C ARG A 276 9.72 -17.51 30.80
N ASN A 277 10.19 -17.49 29.56
CA ASN A 277 10.98 -18.57 28.95
C ASN A 277 12.48 -18.27 29.04
#